data_AF-A0ABD5LVP7-F1
#
_entry.id   AF-A0ABD5LVP7-F1
#
_cell.length_a   1.000
_cell.length_b   1.000
_cell.length_c   1.000
_cell.angle_alpha   90.00
_cell.angle_beta   90.00
_cell.angle_gamma   90.00
#
_symmetry.space_group_name_H-M   'P 1'
#
loop_
_entity.id
_entity.type
_entity.pdbx_description
1 polymer ?
#
loop_
_entity_poly.entity_id
_entity_poly.type
_entity_poly.pdbx_seq_one_letter_code
_entity_poly.pdbx_strand_id
1 'polypeptide(L)'
;MIKLASNSPIALNPVKGTDGKNYYKVGNTIVINKTPSSVSVSGIVQCIGLTWGHASTNISWYNAYHRLFTYVPMAGTNIEGHMAYRINSNLVMTIDTQMLNWVNIRGAVCEQATPTLTAHASEFTVQFPISVTFYINDMVIDSQLPIPEMDLGGYVRAFTLSGTSPPQNSWALNDVTVPMRLAASQLNVTSSCKTVTSTGQVSTLNLKHGQLNTLNYDSLVTESVTYNCVFSKATKSEITSRLYN
;
A
#
# COMPACT_ATOMS: atom_id res chain seq x y z
N MET A 1 3.37 9.59 -8.22
CA MET A 1 2.14 9.83 -7.45
C MET A 1 1.42 8.50 -7.23
N ILE A 2 1.20 8.15 -5.97
CA ILE A 2 0.44 6.99 -5.51
C ILE A 2 -1.02 7.42 -5.31
N LYS A 3 -1.98 6.58 -5.70
CA LYS A 3 -3.41 6.81 -5.49
C LYS A 3 -4.07 5.53 -5.01
N LEU A 4 -4.92 5.65 -3.98
CA LEU A 4 -5.74 4.53 -3.52
C LEU A 4 -7.10 4.58 -4.21
N ALA A 5 -7.54 3.45 -4.75
CA ALA A 5 -8.86 3.34 -5.34
C ALA A 5 -9.92 3.39 -4.23
N SER A 6 -11.05 4.01 -4.50
CA SER A 6 -12.10 4.20 -3.48
C SER A 6 -12.76 2.91 -3.02
N ASN A 7 -12.77 1.90 -3.89
CA ASN A 7 -13.27 0.56 -3.64
C ASN A 7 -12.14 -0.45 -3.37
N SER A 8 -10.98 0.01 -2.88
CA SER A 8 -9.87 -0.91 -2.55
C SER A 8 -10.35 -1.95 -1.52
N PRO A 9 -10.17 -3.26 -1.78
CA PRO A 9 -10.62 -4.29 -0.86
C PRO A 9 -9.85 -4.20 0.46
N ILE A 10 -10.53 -4.41 1.58
CA ILE A 10 -9.90 -4.42 2.90
C ILE A 10 -9.83 -5.88 3.37
N ALA A 11 -8.64 -6.33 3.75
CA ALA A 11 -8.46 -7.68 4.27
C ALA A 11 -9.26 -7.86 5.56
N LEU A 12 -10.03 -8.95 5.65
CA LEU A 12 -10.85 -9.24 6.84
C LEU A 12 -10.04 -9.75 8.03
N ASN A 13 -8.93 -10.43 7.73
CA ASN A 13 -8.02 -10.93 8.75
C ASN A 13 -6.96 -9.85 9.02
N PRO A 14 -6.85 -9.35 10.25
CA PRO A 14 -5.83 -8.38 10.58
C PRO A 14 -4.46 -9.02 10.70
N VAL A 15 -3.42 -8.24 10.43
CA VAL A 15 -2.05 -8.52 10.85
C VAL A 15 -1.82 -7.83 12.18
N LYS A 16 -1.15 -8.49 13.12
CA LYS A 16 -0.71 -7.85 14.36
C LYS A 16 0.57 -7.07 14.15
N GLY A 17 0.55 -5.80 14.55
CA GLY A 17 1.77 -5.00 14.68
C GLY A 17 2.58 -5.43 15.90
N THR A 18 3.83 -4.97 15.97
CA THR A 18 4.70 -5.19 17.15
C THR A 18 4.18 -4.52 18.43
N ASP A 19 3.29 -3.54 18.28
CA ASP A 19 2.54 -2.90 19.38
C ASP A 19 1.30 -3.70 19.83
N GLY A 20 1.06 -4.87 19.24
CA GLY A 20 -0.05 -5.76 19.60
C GLY A 20 -1.40 -5.38 19.00
N LYS A 21 -1.49 -4.28 18.26
CA LYS A 21 -2.73 -3.81 17.61
C LYS A 21 -2.98 -4.54 16.30
N ASN A 22 -4.25 -4.56 15.90
CA ASN A 22 -4.70 -5.14 14.64
C ASN A 22 -4.60 -4.12 13.51
N TYR A 23 -4.12 -4.56 12.35
CA TYR A 23 -3.99 -3.76 11.13
C TYR A 23 -4.58 -4.50 9.95
N TYR A 24 -5.51 -3.87 9.25
CA TYR A 24 -6.22 -4.45 8.11
C TYR A 24 -5.66 -3.89 6.82
N LYS A 25 -5.09 -4.78 5.99
CA LYS A 25 -4.46 -4.39 4.72
C LYS A 25 -5.49 -3.78 3.77
N VAL A 26 -5.14 -2.64 3.18
CA VAL A 26 -5.95 -1.93 2.18
C VAL A 26 -5.39 -2.20 0.80
N GLY A 27 -6.20 -2.83 -0.04
CA GLY A 27 -5.85 -3.19 -1.40
C GLY A 27 -4.66 -4.14 -1.50
N ASN A 28 -4.09 -4.20 -2.69
CA ASN A 28 -2.83 -4.88 -2.92
C ASN A 28 -1.66 -3.95 -2.59
N THR A 29 -0.50 -4.53 -2.27
CA THR A 29 0.75 -3.79 -2.15
C THR A 29 1.05 -3.09 -3.48
N ILE A 30 1.30 -1.78 -3.40
CA ILE A 30 1.62 -0.94 -4.55
C ILE A 30 3.12 -1.08 -4.80
N VAL A 31 3.46 -1.85 -5.84
CA VAL A 31 4.86 -2.02 -6.26
C VAL A 31 5.18 -0.99 -7.33
N ILE A 32 6.12 -0.11 -7.01
CA ILE A 32 6.66 0.87 -7.94
C ILE A 32 7.87 0.23 -8.63
N ASN A 33 7.69 -0.08 -9.91
CA ASN A 33 8.63 -0.78 -10.77
C ASN A 33 8.96 0.01 -12.04
N LYS A 34 9.98 -0.44 -12.77
CA LYS A 34 10.39 0.10 -14.07
C LYS A 34 9.27 0.06 -15.12
N THR A 35 8.51 -1.04 -15.17
CA THR A 35 7.39 -1.23 -16.11
C THR A 35 6.55 -2.44 -15.73
N PRO A 36 5.20 -2.39 -15.81
CA PRO A 36 4.37 -1.19 -15.70
C PRO A 36 4.34 -0.70 -14.25
N SER A 37 4.48 0.62 -14.05
CA SER A 37 4.35 1.19 -12.71
C SER A 37 2.88 1.28 -12.32
N SER A 38 2.54 0.82 -11.12
CA SER A 38 1.21 1.03 -10.50
C SER A 38 0.93 2.50 -10.12
N VAL A 39 1.86 3.39 -10.47
CA VAL A 39 1.88 4.80 -10.10
C VAL A 39 2.19 5.67 -11.32
N SER A 40 1.72 6.92 -11.29
CA SER A 40 2.05 7.92 -12.30
C SER A 40 3.42 8.57 -11.98
N VAL A 41 4.30 8.67 -12.98
CA VAL A 41 5.61 9.34 -12.88
C VAL A 41 5.66 10.43 -13.95
N SER A 42 6.01 11.65 -13.56
CA SER A 42 6.10 12.79 -14.46
C SER A 42 7.12 13.80 -13.94
N GLY A 43 7.51 14.74 -14.81
CA GLY A 43 8.44 15.82 -14.48
C GLY A 43 9.83 15.66 -15.10
N ILE A 44 10.60 16.74 -14.97
CA ILE A 44 11.97 16.88 -15.45
C ILE A 44 12.84 17.18 -14.23
N VAL A 45 13.96 16.46 -14.13
CA VAL A 45 14.95 16.60 -13.06
C VAL A 45 16.10 17.43 -13.59
N GLN A 46 16.50 18.47 -12.85
CA GLN A 46 17.76 19.15 -13.09
C GLN A 46 18.89 18.31 -12.50
N CYS A 47 19.88 17.95 -13.32
CA CYS A 47 20.92 17.01 -12.91
C CYS A 47 21.96 17.59 -11.95
N ILE A 48 22.05 18.92 -11.83
CA ILE A 48 22.82 19.59 -10.79
C ILE A 48 21.87 20.07 -9.69
N GLY A 49 22.02 19.49 -8.51
CA GLY A 49 21.33 19.90 -7.28
C GLY A 49 22.32 20.39 -6.21
N LEU A 50 22.10 19.96 -4.97
CA LEU A 50 23.01 20.25 -3.85
C LEU A 50 24.41 19.69 -4.13
N THR A 51 25.44 20.53 -3.98
CA THR A 51 26.85 20.12 -4.08
C THR A 51 27.53 20.29 -2.72
N TRP A 52 28.44 19.38 -2.37
CA TRP A 52 29.28 19.47 -1.18
C TRP A 52 30.67 18.90 -1.48
N GLY A 53 31.69 19.48 -0.85
CA GLY A 53 33.08 19.12 -1.15
C GLY A 53 33.57 19.69 -2.48
N HIS A 54 34.32 18.91 -3.25
CA HIS A 54 34.93 19.37 -4.51
C HIS A 54 33.87 19.69 -5.58
N ALA A 55 34.12 20.74 -6.36
CA ALA A 55 33.20 21.27 -7.37
C ALA A 55 33.11 20.43 -8.66
N SER A 56 33.83 19.32 -8.78
CA SER A 56 33.80 18.53 -10.02
C SER A 56 32.51 17.73 -10.13
N THR A 57 31.78 17.96 -11.21
CA THR A 57 30.58 17.19 -11.59
C THR A 57 30.90 16.01 -12.50
N ASN A 58 32.16 15.85 -12.93
CA ASN A 58 32.63 14.72 -13.74
C ASN A 58 32.80 13.47 -12.86
N ILE A 59 31.67 12.93 -12.41
CA ILE A 59 31.58 11.75 -11.55
C ILE A 59 30.88 10.65 -12.34
N SER A 60 31.52 9.48 -12.42
CA SER A 60 30.98 8.31 -13.11
C SER A 60 29.79 7.70 -12.37
N TRP A 61 28.87 7.11 -13.13
CA TRP A 61 27.73 6.30 -12.71
C TRP A 61 28.03 5.19 -11.69
N TYR A 62 29.29 4.72 -11.59
CA TYR A 62 29.72 3.79 -10.55
C TYR A 62 29.63 4.38 -9.13
N ASN A 63 29.73 5.71 -9.00
CA ASN A 63 29.66 6.39 -7.71
C ASN A 63 28.29 7.01 -7.44
N ALA A 64 27.23 6.44 -8.03
CA ALA A 64 25.87 6.84 -7.74
C ALA A 64 25.39 6.21 -6.42
N TYR A 65 24.94 7.06 -5.52
CA TYR A 65 24.34 6.70 -4.25
C TYR A 65 22.86 7.04 -4.24
N HIS A 66 22.09 6.18 -3.61
CA HIS A 66 20.64 6.25 -3.60
C HIS A 66 20.11 6.16 -2.19
N ARG A 67 19.11 6.98 -1.90
CA ARG A 67 18.36 6.91 -0.65
C ARG A 67 16.93 7.38 -0.86
N LEU A 68 16.00 6.73 -0.18
CA LEU A 68 14.65 7.20 0.00
C LEU A 68 14.55 7.90 1.35
N PHE A 69 14.27 9.19 1.34
CA PHE A 69 13.95 9.94 2.55
C PHE A 69 12.44 9.90 2.78
N THR A 70 12.01 9.50 3.98
CA THR A 70 10.59 9.48 4.35
C THR A 70 10.26 10.73 5.16
N TYR A 71 9.20 11.44 4.78
CA TYR A 71 8.77 12.69 5.44
C TYR A 71 7.58 12.48 6.37
N VAL A 72 7.00 11.29 6.34
CA VAL A 72 5.87 10.90 7.20
C VAL A 72 6.39 10.45 8.56
N PRO A 73 5.76 10.86 9.68
CA PRO A 73 6.17 10.41 11.00
C PRO A 73 6.01 8.90 11.17
N MET A 74 6.94 8.29 11.90
CA MET A 74 6.85 6.88 12.28
C MET A 74 5.62 6.64 13.15
N ALA A 75 4.94 5.52 12.93
CA ALA A 75 3.79 5.10 13.75
C ALA A 75 4.21 4.42 15.07
N GLY A 76 5.50 4.06 15.23
CA GLY A 76 6.04 3.41 16.42
C GLY A 76 5.78 1.90 16.48
N THR A 77 5.50 1.27 15.34
CA THR A 77 5.24 -0.18 15.23
C THR A 77 5.80 -0.71 13.90
N ASN A 78 6.03 -2.02 13.83
CA ASN A 78 6.29 -2.73 12.60
C ASN A 78 5.10 -3.64 12.25
N ILE A 79 4.74 -3.69 10.97
CA ILE A 79 3.67 -4.54 10.43
C ILE A 79 4.31 -5.43 9.38
N GLU A 80 4.15 -6.76 9.51
CA GLU A 80 4.81 -7.75 8.64
C GLU A 80 6.34 -7.57 8.56
N GLY A 81 6.98 -7.08 9.63
CA GLY A 81 8.43 -6.84 9.68
C GLY A 81 8.88 -5.50 9.08
N HIS A 82 7.97 -4.69 8.54
CA HIS A 82 8.28 -3.38 7.96
C HIS A 82 7.85 -2.24 8.89
N MET A 83 8.67 -1.18 8.95
CA MET A 83 8.36 0.02 9.73
C MET A 83 7.10 0.69 9.21
N ALA A 84 6.17 0.98 10.13
CA ALA A 84 4.94 1.69 9.81
C ALA A 84 5.11 3.21 9.99
N TYR A 85 4.49 3.96 9.09
CA TYR A 85 4.44 5.42 9.06
C TYR A 85 2.99 5.88 9.12
N ARG A 86 2.71 6.93 9.88
CA ARG A 86 1.35 7.42 10.15
C ARG A 86 0.92 8.43 9.09
N ILE A 87 -0.06 8.05 8.26
CA ILE A 87 -0.68 8.93 7.27
C ILE A 87 -1.74 9.81 7.95
N ASN A 88 -2.63 9.19 8.73
CA ASN A 88 -3.58 9.88 9.60
C ASN A 88 -3.89 9.02 10.84
N SER A 89 -4.91 9.36 11.61
CA SER A 89 -5.27 8.62 12.84
C SER A 89 -5.74 7.18 12.61
N ASN A 90 -6.25 6.87 11.43
CA ASN A 90 -6.78 5.55 11.07
C ASN A 90 -6.10 4.90 9.85
N LEU A 91 -5.01 5.48 9.35
CA LEU A 91 -4.31 5.01 8.17
C LEU A 91 -2.81 5.07 8.41
N VAL A 92 -2.17 3.92 8.23
CA VAL A 92 -0.72 3.78 8.26
C VAL A 92 -0.25 3.18 6.93
N MET A 93 1.00 3.44 6.60
CA MET A 93 1.68 2.80 5.47
C MET A 93 2.94 2.10 5.95
N THR A 94 3.35 1.07 5.24
CA THR A 94 4.69 0.48 5.32
C THR A 94 5.38 0.70 3.99
N ILE A 95 6.70 0.88 4.04
CA ILE A 95 7.56 0.99 2.86
C ILE A 95 8.60 -0.12 2.95
N ASP A 96 8.71 -0.91 1.89
CA ASP A 96 9.77 -1.88 1.71
C ASP A 96 10.66 -1.46 0.54
N THR A 97 11.94 -1.24 0.85
CA THR A 97 12.96 -0.81 -0.11
C THR A 97 14.35 -1.07 0.47
N GLN A 98 15.31 -1.36 -0.41
CA GLN A 98 16.72 -1.48 -0.05
C GLN A 98 17.39 -0.13 0.27
N MET A 99 16.70 1.00 0.04
CA MET A 99 17.30 2.34 0.08
C MET A 99 16.88 3.19 1.28
N LEU A 100 16.52 2.55 2.42
CA LEU A 100 16.29 3.30 3.67
C LEU A 100 17.57 4.01 4.15
N ASN A 101 18.72 3.41 3.84
CA ASN A 101 20.05 3.99 4.00
C ASN A 101 20.66 4.28 2.62
N TRP A 102 21.76 5.04 2.60
CA TRP A 102 22.53 5.26 1.39
C TRP A 102 23.08 3.93 0.86
N VAL A 103 22.71 3.59 -0.37
CA VAL A 103 23.22 2.42 -1.07
C VAL A 103 23.90 2.84 -2.37
N ASN A 104 25.03 2.22 -2.67
CA ASN A 104 25.70 2.42 -3.95
C ASN A 104 25.05 1.48 -4.98
N ILE A 105 24.33 2.04 -5.94
CA ILE A 105 23.77 1.31 -7.06
C ILE A 105 24.20 2.07 -8.31
N ARG A 106 24.69 1.32 -9.28
CA ARG A 106 25.12 1.87 -10.56
C ARG A 106 23.95 2.56 -11.28
N GLY A 107 24.09 3.85 -11.64
CA GLY A 107 23.02 4.58 -12.31
C GLY A 107 23.50 5.78 -13.14
N ALA A 108 23.41 5.66 -14.47
CA ALA A 108 23.98 6.63 -15.42
C ALA A 108 23.21 7.95 -15.59
N VAL A 109 21.90 7.97 -15.31
CA VAL A 109 21.12 9.21 -15.45
C VAL A 109 21.68 10.29 -14.53
N CYS A 110 22.01 11.46 -15.10
CA CYS A 110 22.69 12.59 -14.46
C CYS A 110 24.16 12.38 -14.05
N GLU A 111 24.84 11.36 -14.57
CA GLU A 111 26.30 11.31 -14.42
C GLU A 111 27.00 12.44 -15.20
N GLN A 112 28.22 12.81 -14.79
CA GLN A 112 29.01 13.83 -15.48
C GLN A 112 28.23 15.14 -15.77
N ALA A 113 27.35 15.53 -14.84
CA ALA A 113 26.34 16.56 -15.10
C ALA A 113 26.93 17.92 -15.46
N THR A 114 26.29 18.61 -16.39
CA THR A 114 26.52 20.03 -16.70
C THR A 114 25.37 20.88 -16.14
N PRO A 115 25.53 22.20 -15.95
CA PRO A 115 24.49 23.07 -15.37
C PRO A 115 23.14 23.05 -16.09
N THR A 116 23.13 22.70 -17.37
CA THR A 116 21.93 22.64 -18.23
C THR A 116 21.40 21.22 -18.42
N LEU A 117 22.09 20.20 -17.91
CA LEU A 117 21.67 18.82 -18.08
C LEU A 117 20.39 18.56 -17.29
N THR A 118 19.40 18.00 -17.97
CA THR A 118 18.14 17.56 -17.39
C THR A 118 17.82 16.13 -17.83
N ALA A 119 16.99 15.44 -17.07
CA ALA A 119 16.53 14.08 -17.39
C ALA A 119 15.06 13.91 -16.98
N HIS A 120 14.32 13.04 -17.68
CA HIS A 120 12.96 12.73 -17.25
C HIS A 120 12.95 11.91 -15.97
N ALA A 121 12.00 12.21 -15.07
CA ALA A 121 11.84 11.45 -13.82
C ALA A 121 11.61 9.94 -14.05
N SER A 122 11.02 9.57 -15.19
CA SER A 122 10.79 8.18 -15.61
C SER A 122 12.07 7.42 -15.98
N GLU A 123 13.19 8.10 -16.25
CA GLU A 123 14.46 7.44 -16.58
C GLU A 123 15.18 6.91 -15.34
N PHE A 124 14.89 7.47 -14.17
CA PHE A 124 15.40 6.98 -12.90
C PHE A 124 14.69 5.68 -12.56
N THR A 125 15.33 4.54 -12.86
CA THR A 125 14.71 3.21 -12.71
C THR A 125 15.51 2.22 -11.86
N VAL A 126 16.78 2.52 -11.57
CA VAL A 126 17.70 1.64 -10.84
C VAL A 126 17.36 1.50 -9.35
N GLN A 127 16.54 2.40 -8.84
CA GLN A 127 16.13 2.47 -7.44
C GLN A 127 14.97 1.51 -7.11
N PHE A 128 14.32 0.96 -8.13
CA PHE A 128 13.20 0.04 -7.97
C PHE A 128 13.67 -1.39 -7.67
N PRO A 129 12.83 -2.23 -7.03
CA PRO A 129 11.45 -1.95 -6.59
C PRO A 129 11.37 -1.09 -5.31
N ILE A 130 10.27 -0.35 -5.19
CA ILE A 130 9.81 0.23 -3.93
C ILE A 130 8.37 -0.24 -3.72
N SER A 131 8.11 -0.91 -2.59
CA SER A 131 6.79 -1.44 -2.27
C SER A 131 6.15 -0.61 -1.16
N VAL A 132 4.90 -0.18 -1.37
CA VAL A 132 4.12 0.55 -0.38
C VAL A 132 2.85 -0.23 -0.07
N THR A 133 2.61 -0.51 1.21
CA THR A 133 1.37 -1.18 1.66
C THR A 133 0.65 -0.33 2.68
N PHE A 134 -0.65 -0.14 2.49
CA PHE A 134 -1.49 0.64 3.39
C PHE A 134 -2.30 -0.26 4.31
N TYR A 135 -2.52 0.20 5.54
CA TYR A 135 -3.33 -0.50 6.54
C TYR A 135 -4.20 0.49 7.31
N ILE A 136 -5.38 0.04 7.73
CA ILE A 136 -6.21 0.75 8.71
C ILE A 136 -6.15 0.01 10.06
N ASN A 137 -6.12 0.74 11.17
CA ASN A 137 -6.15 0.16 12.52
C ASN A 137 -7.56 -0.16 12.98
N ASP A 138 -8.54 0.65 12.58
CA ASP A 138 -9.93 0.51 12.98
C ASP A 138 -10.84 0.40 11.75
N MET A 139 -11.48 -0.76 11.59
CA MET A 139 -12.52 -0.95 10.57
C MET A 139 -13.81 -0.27 11.01
N VAL A 140 -13.95 1.01 10.71
CA VAL A 140 -15.24 1.71 10.85
C VAL A 140 -16.05 1.46 9.58
N ILE A 141 -17.02 0.56 9.67
CA ILE A 141 -17.80 0.08 8.54
C ILE A 141 -18.81 1.13 8.08
N ASP A 142 -19.14 1.13 6.78
CA ASP A 142 -19.96 2.13 6.11
C ASP A 142 -19.43 3.56 6.32
N SER A 143 -18.12 3.67 6.54
CA SER A 143 -17.42 4.92 6.69
C SER A 143 -16.64 5.26 5.43
N GLN A 144 -16.46 6.56 5.24
CA GLN A 144 -15.55 7.11 4.26
C GLN A 144 -14.31 7.58 5.01
N LEU A 145 -13.15 7.01 4.67
CA LEU A 145 -11.87 7.47 5.20
C LEU A 145 -11.27 8.45 4.18
N PRO A 146 -11.35 9.77 4.42
CA PRO A 146 -10.66 10.74 3.57
C PRO A 146 -9.16 10.61 3.77
N ILE A 147 -8.44 10.60 2.65
CA ILE A 147 -6.99 10.51 2.60
C ILE A 147 -6.50 11.81 1.95
N PRO A 148 -5.88 12.72 2.71
CA PRO A 148 -5.40 13.98 2.16
C PRO A 148 -4.26 13.72 1.17
N GLU A 149 -4.08 14.66 0.24
CA GLU A 149 -2.84 14.72 -0.52
C GLU A 149 -1.69 15.06 0.43
N MET A 150 -0.57 14.33 0.31
CA MET A 150 0.61 14.60 1.11
C MET A 150 1.90 14.07 0.47
N ASP A 151 3.02 14.67 0.85
CA ASP A 151 4.35 14.17 0.53
C ASP A 151 4.69 12.99 1.45
N LEU A 152 4.98 11.84 0.85
CA LEU A 152 5.37 10.63 1.59
C LEU A 152 6.87 10.56 1.80
N GLY A 153 7.63 10.95 0.79
CA GLY A 153 9.07 10.82 0.77
C GLY A 153 9.67 11.43 -0.48
N GLY A 154 10.98 11.29 -0.63
CA GLY A 154 11.70 11.71 -1.82
C GLY A 154 12.89 10.80 -2.08
N TYR A 155 12.97 10.33 -3.31
CA TYR A 155 14.14 9.61 -3.80
C TYR A 155 15.23 10.62 -4.13
N VAL A 156 16.44 10.36 -3.63
CA VAL A 156 17.63 11.14 -3.94
C VAL A 156 18.64 10.22 -4.60
N ARG A 157 19.16 10.67 -5.74
CA ARG A 157 20.40 10.19 -6.33
C ARG A 157 21.49 11.24 -6.10
N ALA A 158 22.58 10.81 -5.52
CA ALA A 158 23.77 11.60 -5.28
C ALA A 158 24.97 10.98 -6.02
N PHE A 159 25.90 11.80 -6.47
CA PHE A 159 27.17 11.34 -7.04
C PHE A 159 28.31 11.80 -6.12
N THR A 160 29.20 10.89 -5.74
CA THR A 160 30.32 11.21 -4.84
C THR A 160 31.68 10.89 -5.47
N LEU A 161 32.63 11.81 -5.34
CA LEU A 161 34.03 11.55 -5.67
C LEU A 161 34.59 10.68 -4.54
N SER A 162 35.12 9.49 -4.83
CA SER A 162 35.69 8.48 -3.89
C SER A 162 34.81 7.32 -3.44
N GLY A 163 33.59 7.14 -3.99
CA GLY A 163 32.76 5.99 -3.61
C GLY A 163 32.44 5.97 -2.11
N THR A 164 32.32 7.15 -1.52
CA THR A 164 31.92 7.36 -0.13
C THR A 164 30.46 7.74 -0.10
N SER A 165 29.70 7.20 0.87
CA SER A 165 28.29 7.56 1.00
C SER A 165 28.14 9.04 1.35
N PRO A 166 27.12 9.74 0.81
CA PRO A 166 26.81 11.09 1.24
C PRO A 166 26.62 11.20 2.77
N PRO A 167 27.13 12.27 3.41
CA PRO A 167 27.01 12.43 4.87
C PRO A 167 25.60 12.84 5.34
N GLN A 168 24.72 13.25 4.43
CA GLN A 168 23.41 13.80 4.78
C GLN A 168 22.44 12.72 5.28
N ASN A 169 21.77 13.01 6.40
CA ASN A 169 20.70 12.19 6.97
C ASN A 169 19.31 12.80 6.81
N SER A 170 19.21 13.96 6.18
CA SER A 170 17.97 14.61 5.80
C SER A 170 18.14 15.29 4.44
N TRP A 171 17.03 15.48 3.73
CA TRP A 171 17.00 16.21 2.47
C TRP A 171 15.71 17.02 2.39
N ALA A 172 15.78 18.27 1.96
CA ALA A 172 14.57 19.07 1.76
C ALA A 172 13.78 18.49 0.58
N LEU A 173 12.45 18.43 0.71
CA LEU A 173 11.57 17.85 -0.30
C LEU A 173 11.76 18.51 -1.69
N ASN A 174 12.01 19.82 -1.73
CA ASN A 174 12.18 20.54 -3.00
C ASN A 174 13.52 20.23 -3.71
N ASP A 175 14.47 19.63 -3.00
CA ASP A 175 15.81 19.34 -3.50
C ASP A 175 16.00 17.84 -3.83
N VAL A 176 14.94 17.02 -3.67
CA VAL A 176 15.02 15.60 -3.99
C VAL A 176 14.97 15.36 -5.49
N THR A 177 15.55 14.25 -5.95
CA THR A 177 15.55 13.87 -7.36
C THR A 177 14.12 13.62 -7.86
N VAL A 178 13.35 12.80 -7.12
CA VAL A 178 11.94 12.52 -7.47
C VAL A 178 11.10 12.45 -6.19
N PRO A 179 10.13 13.35 -5.96
CA PRO A 179 9.25 13.27 -4.80
C PRO A 179 8.21 12.15 -4.96
N MET A 180 7.93 11.47 -3.85
CA MET A 180 6.89 10.46 -3.73
C MET A 180 5.71 11.07 -3.00
N ARG A 181 4.59 11.23 -3.71
CA ARG A 181 3.35 11.84 -3.19
C ARG A 181 2.20 10.88 -3.19
N LEU A 182 1.35 10.98 -2.17
CA LEU A 182 0.03 10.37 -2.10
C LEU A 182 -0.99 11.38 -2.63
N ALA A 183 -1.77 11.00 -3.64
CA ALA A 183 -2.87 11.81 -4.13
C ALA A 183 -4.04 11.81 -3.14
N ALA A 184 -4.77 12.92 -3.09
CA ALA A 184 -6.04 12.97 -2.39
C ALA A 184 -6.95 11.82 -2.89
N SER A 185 -7.42 11.02 -1.93
CA SER A 185 -8.20 9.80 -2.19
C SER A 185 -9.27 9.66 -1.12
N GLN A 186 -10.27 8.83 -1.39
CA GLN A 186 -11.30 8.49 -0.41
C GLN A 186 -11.48 6.99 -0.41
N LEU A 187 -11.24 6.32 0.71
CA LEU A 187 -11.44 4.88 0.85
C LEU A 187 -12.82 4.62 1.45
N ASN A 188 -13.61 3.79 0.79
CA ASN A 188 -14.92 3.35 1.29
C ASN A 188 -14.77 2.01 1.99
N VAL A 189 -15.05 1.96 3.29
CA VAL A 189 -15.03 0.72 4.07
C VAL A 189 -16.41 0.09 3.98
N THR A 190 -16.64 -0.75 2.96
CA THR A 190 -17.94 -1.39 2.75
C THR A 190 -18.18 -2.55 3.72
N SER A 191 -19.42 -2.70 4.19
CA SER A 191 -19.87 -3.89 4.92
C SER A 191 -19.65 -5.17 4.12
N SER A 192 -19.34 -6.28 4.81
CA SER A 192 -19.19 -7.59 4.19
C SER A 192 -19.83 -8.68 5.04
N CYS A 193 -20.39 -9.66 4.35
CA CYS A 193 -21.13 -10.76 4.94
C CYS A 193 -20.68 -12.09 4.37
N LYS A 194 -20.52 -13.08 5.25
CA LYS A 194 -20.25 -14.47 4.87
C LYS A 194 -21.36 -15.36 5.41
N THR A 195 -21.94 -16.18 4.54
CA THR A 195 -22.88 -17.24 4.88
C THR A 195 -22.14 -18.56 5.06
N VAL A 196 -22.34 -19.22 6.19
CA VAL A 196 -21.85 -20.57 6.44
C VAL A 196 -23.04 -21.46 6.74
N THR A 197 -23.14 -22.59 6.06
CA THR A 197 -24.16 -23.62 6.36
C THR A 197 -23.66 -24.57 7.43
N SER A 198 -24.55 -25.35 8.05
CA SER A 198 -24.18 -26.33 9.09
C SER A 198 -23.21 -27.42 8.60
N THR A 199 -23.13 -27.62 7.28
CA THR A 199 -22.19 -28.53 6.59
C THR A 199 -20.83 -27.90 6.28
N GLY A 200 -20.61 -26.64 6.67
CA GLY A 200 -19.38 -25.90 6.41
C GLY A 200 -19.23 -25.40 4.97
N GLN A 201 -20.22 -25.64 4.10
CA GLN A 201 -20.19 -25.16 2.73
C GLN A 201 -20.58 -23.69 2.66
N VAL A 202 -19.75 -22.90 1.97
CA VAL A 202 -20.01 -21.49 1.70
C VAL A 202 -21.11 -21.40 0.64
N SER A 203 -22.15 -20.60 0.91
CA SER A 203 -23.17 -20.12 -0.05
C SER A 203 -24.28 -21.06 -0.54
N THR A 204 -24.27 -22.39 -0.31
CA THR A 204 -25.38 -23.25 -0.77
C THR A 204 -25.88 -24.19 0.33
N LEU A 205 -27.12 -23.96 0.80
CA LEU A 205 -27.84 -24.87 1.69
C LEU A 205 -28.66 -25.85 0.85
N ASN A 206 -28.34 -27.14 0.90
CA ASN A 206 -29.08 -28.20 0.20
C ASN A 206 -29.91 -29.02 1.19
N LEU A 207 -31.20 -28.68 1.33
CA LEU A 207 -32.15 -29.46 2.12
C LEU A 207 -32.67 -30.65 1.29
N LYS A 208 -32.35 -31.87 1.70
CA LYS A 208 -32.86 -33.10 1.06
C LYS A 208 -33.83 -33.82 2.01
N HIS A 209 -35.08 -33.93 1.60
CA HIS A 209 -36.13 -34.64 2.36
C HIS A 209 -36.07 -36.18 2.26
N GLY A 210 -35.12 -36.74 1.52
CA GLY A 210 -35.03 -38.20 1.31
C GLY A 210 -36.24 -38.75 0.52
N GLN A 211 -36.48 -40.06 0.63
CA GLN A 211 -37.69 -40.69 0.07
C GLN A 211 -38.87 -40.49 1.03
N LEU A 212 -39.87 -39.73 0.60
CA LEU A 212 -41.13 -39.58 1.31
C LEU A 212 -41.90 -40.91 1.22
N ASN A 213 -42.32 -41.46 2.36
CA ASN A 213 -43.21 -42.62 2.39
C ASN A 213 -44.66 -42.15 2.59
N THR A 214 -45.63 -42.88 2.04
CA THR A 214 -47.06 -42.52 2.04
C THR A 214 -47.74 -42.62 3.41
N LEU A 215 -47.03 -43.08 4.44
CA LEU A 215 -47.52 -43.24 5.81
C LEU A 215 -47.09 -42.08 6.74
N ASN A 216 -46.03 -41.33 6.39
CA ASN A 216 -45.51 -40.20 7.16
C ASN A 216 -45.27 -38.99 6.24
N TYR A 217 -46.32 -38.20 5.98
CA TYR A 217 -46.25 -37.00 5.14
C TYR A 217 -45.58 -35.80 5.84
N ASP A 218 -45.49 -35.80 7.17
CA ASP A 218 -44.97 -34.69 7.97
C ASP A 218 -43.46 -34.80 8.23
N SER A 219 -42.66 -34.90 7.17
CA SER A 219 -41.19 -34.90 7.30
C SER A 219 -40.64 -33.48 7.42
N LEU A 220 -40.25 -33.09 8.63
CA LEU A 220 -39.54 -31.84 8.90
C LEU A 220 -38.02 -32.03 8.72
N VAL A 221 -37.40 -31.27 7.81
CA VAL A 221 -35.94 -31.12 7.73
C VAL A 221 -35.58 -29.72 8.18
N THR A 222 -34.78 -29.61 9.22
CA THR A 222 -34.26 -28.35 9.74
C THR A 222 -32.76 -28.25 9.45
N GLU A 223 -32.30 -27.07 9.04
CA GLU A 223 -30.88 -26.72 9.04
C GLU A 223 -30.64 -25.34 9.59
N SER A 224 -29.44 -25.17 10.15
CA SER A 224 -28.95 -23.92 10.72
C SER A 224 -28.07 -23.21 9.69
N VAL A 225 -28.40 -21.97 9.36
CA VAL A 225 -27.52 -21.08 8.58
C VAL A 225 -26.95 -20.03 9.52
N THR A 226 -25.63 -19.93 9.58
CA THR A 226 -24.96 -18.86 10.32
C THR A 226 -24.58 -17.76 9.35
N TYR A 227 -25.16 -16.57 9.56
CA TYR A 227 -24.81 -15.37 8.84
C TYR A 227 -23.85 -14.54 9.68
N ASN A 228 -22.58 -14.49 9.26
CA ASN A 228 -21.57 -13.68 9.91
C ASN A 228 -21.38 -12.40 9.10
N CYS A 229 -21.90 -11.31 9.60
CA CYS A 229 -21.69 -9.99 9.02
C CYS A 229 -20.99 -9.07 9.97
N VAL A 230 -20.19 -8.19 9.39
CA VAL A 230 -19.62 -7.06 10.10
C VAL A 230 -20.31 -5.82 9.55
N PHE A 231 -21.10 -5.15 10.39
CA PHE A 231 -21.83 -3.93 10.09
C PHE A 231 -21.50 -2.85 11.12
N SER A 232 -21.58 -1.56 10.75
CA SER A 232 -21.49 -0.46 11.72
C SER A 232 -22.83 -0.13 12.38
N LYS A 233 -23.94 -0.61 11.82
CA LYS A 233 -25.30 -0.45 12.36
C LYS A 233 -26.12 -1.73 12.18
N ALA A 234 -27.16 -1.88 13.01
CA ALA A 234 -28.10 -2.99 12.90
C ALA A 234 -28.73 -2.99 11.49
N THR A 235 -28.52 -4.08 10.76
CA THR A 235 -29.00 -4.23 9.38
C THR A 235 -30.08 -5.30 9.35
N LYS A 236 -31.25 -4.96 8.81
CA LYS A 236 -32.38 -5.90 8.67
C LYS A 236 -32.02 -6.94 7.61
N SER A 237 -31.94 -8.21 8.00
CA SER A 237 -31.80 -9.34 7.08
C SER A 237 -33.18 -9.84 6.65
N GLU A 238 -33.38 -10.05 5.35
CA GLU A 238 -34.59 -10.66 4.79
C GLU A 238 -34.22 -12.01 4.16
N ILE A 239 -34.99 -13.06 4.48
CA ILE A 239 -34.85 -14.38 3.86
C ILE A 239 -35.87 -14.45 2.72
N THR A 240 -35.39 -14.45 1.48
CA THR A 240 -36.23 -14.70 0.31
C THR A 240 -36.08 -16.15 -0.11
N SER A 241 -37.16 -16.93 -0.05
CA SER A 241 -37.19 -18.28 -0.63
C SER A 241 -37.82 -18.24 -2.02
N ARG A 242 -37.23 -18.98 -2.97
CA ARG A 242 -37.86 -19.29 -4.26
C ARG A 242 -38.04 -20.80 -4.33
N LEU A 243 -39.30 -21.22 -4.39
CA LEU A 243 -39.66 -22.60 -4.71
C LEU A 243 -39.57 -22.74 -6.23
N TYR A 244 -38.71 -23.63 -6.70
CA TYR A 244 -38.72 -24.09 -8.08
C TYR A 244 -39.49 -25.42 -8.10
N ASN A 245 -40.60 -25.44 -8.84
CA ASN A 245 -41.38 -26.65 -9.12
C ASN A 245 -40.66 -27.53 -10.15
#